data_AF-A0A843VV71-F1
#
_entry.id   AF-A0A843VV71-F1
#
_cell.length_a   1.000
_cell.length_b   1.000
_cell.length_c   1.000
_cell.angle_alpha   90.00
_cell.angle_beta   90.00
_cell.angle_gamma   90.00
#
_symmetry.space_group_name_H-M   'P 1'
#
loop_
_entity.id
_entity.type
_entity.pdbx_description
1 polymer ?
#
loop_
_entity_poly.entity_id
_entity_poly.type
_entity_poly.pdbx_seq_one_letter_code
_entity_poly.pdbx_strand_id
1 'polypeptide(L)'
;VELLILAHHFYKSSACLDGVDVLVALAANRVESYVIEGDFSCLARLVTGVSNFYALNFILGILIENGQLELLLQKYSAADPATGTAEAVRGFRMAVLTALKHFNPHDLDAFAMVYNHFDMKHDTASLLESRSKHSLQLWFGRRDKDHQNADLLDSMRYLIEAAEVYTTIDAGQKTHRACARSSLLSLQTRIPEIPWMDLSDTNARRILVDQSRFQEALIVAEAYDLNQPSEWALVLWNHMLRPDIIEQFVADFVAILPLQPSMLLDLARFYRSEVAARGDQSHFSVWLSPGGLPAEWGKHLGKSFRSLLKRTRDLRVRIQLATVATGFSDVIDMCNRALDKVPETAGPLILRKGHGGGYLPLM
;
A
#
# COMPACT_ATOMS: atom_id res chain seq x y z
N VAL A 1 -18.60 13.04 45.36
CA VAL A 1 -18.78 12.89 43.90
C VAL A 1 -20.15 12.34 43.52
N GLU A 2 -20.57 11.16 43.99
CA GLU A 2 -21.84 10.54 43.58
C GLU A 2 -23.09 11.41 43.78
N LEU A 3 -23.18 12.16 44.89
CA LEU A 3 -24.27 13.11 45.13
C LEU A 3 -24.37 14.20 44.05
N LEU A 4 -23.24 14.70 43.54
CA LEU A 4 -23.22 15.70 42.48
C LEU A 4 -23.70 15.10 41.14
N ILE A 5 -23.30 13.85 40.86
CA ILE A 5 -23.72 13.13 39.65
C ILE A 5 -25.23 12.89 39.69
N LEU A 6 -25.74 12.38 40.81
CA LEU A 6 -27.16 12.12 41.00
C LEU A 6 -27.99 13.40 40.89
N ALA A 7 -27.56 14.48 41.56
CA ALA A 7 -28.21 15.78 41.45
C ALA A 7 -28.21 16.30 40.01
N HIS A 8 -27.10 16.14 39.27
CA HIS A 8 -27.01 16.54 37.86
C HIS A 8 -28.04 15.79 37.00
N HIS A 9 -28.20 14.48 37.20
CA HIS A 9 -29.19 13.68 36.47
C HIS A 9 -30.63 14.12 36.77
N PHE A 10 -30.93 14.48 38.02
CA PHE A 10 -32.24 15.02 38.40
C PHE A 10 -32.51 16.41 37.80
N TYR A 11 -31.54 17.33 37.82
CA TYR A 11 -31.74 18.65 37.21
C TYR A 11 -31.84 18.58 35.67
N LYS A 12 -31.06 17.70 35.05
CA LYS A 12 -31.14 17.45 33.60
C LYS A 12 -32.48 16.85 33.20
N SER A 13 -33.00 15.87 33.95
CA SER A 13 -34.31 15.26 33.68
C SER A 13 -35.49 16.21 33.94
N SER A 14 -35.35 17.14 34.89
CA SER A 14 -36.34 18.19 35.15
C SER A 14 -36.19 19.44 34.25
N ALA A 15 -35.25 19.42 33.29
CA ALA A 15 -34.95 20.53 32.38
C ALA A 15 -34.58 21.86 33.08
N CYS A 16 -34.06 21.79 34.32
CA CYS A 16 -33.63 22.96 35.08
C CYS A 16 -32.16 23.29 34.76
N LEU A 17 -31.94 24.16 33.75
CA LEU A 17 -30.61 24.55 33.28
C LEU A 17 -29.80 25.31 34.35
N ASP A 18 -30.44 26.21 35.10
CA ASP A 18 -29.79 26.97 36.18
C ASP A 18 -29.20 26.03 37.25
N GLY A 19 -29.94 24.97 37.59
CA GLY A 19 -29.47 23.95 38.54
C GLY A 19 -28.27 23.15 38.02
N VAL A 20 -28.21 22.90 36.71
CA VAL A 20 -27.06 22.27 36.06
C VAL A 20 -25.83 23.16 36.12
N ASP A 21 -25.97 24.46 35.82
CA ASP A 21 -24.85 25.41 35.81
C ASP A 21 -24.26 25.60 37.21
N VAL A 22 -25.13 25.70 38.23
CA VAL A 22 -24.69 25.76 39.64
C VAL A 22 -23.92 24.49 40.04
N LEU A 23 -24.37 23.31 39.62
CA LEU A 23 -23.66 22.06 39.90
C LEU A 23 -22.30 21.98 39.20
N VAL A 24 -22.19 22.48 37.97
CA VAL A 24 -20.92 22.55 37.25
C VAL A 24 -19.95 23.50 37.95
N ALA A 25 -20.42 24.66 38.42
CA ALA A 25 -19.59 25.59 39.19
C ALA A 25 -19.13 24.98 40.53
N LEU A 26 -20.02 24.26 41.23
CA LEU A 26 -19.66 23.55 42.45
C LEU A 26 -18.65 22.42 42.20
N ALA A 27 -18.81 21.69 41.09
CA ALA A 27 -17.86 20.69 40.65
C ALA A 27 -16.49 21.33 40.39
N ALA A 28 -16.44 22.44 39.65
CA ALA A 28 -15.20 23.17 39.34
C ALA A 28 -14.46 23.64 40.59
N ASN A 29 -15.16 24.22 41.58
CA ASN A 29 -14.56 24.68 42.83
C ASN A 29 -13.96 23.53 43.68
N ARG A 30 -14.39 22.28 43.46
CA ARG A 30 -13.89 21.11 44.19
C ARG A 30 -12.71 20.43 43.49
N VAL A 31 -12.43 20.75 42.23
CA VAL A 31 -11.36 20.12 41.46
C VAL A 31 -10.00 20.38 42.10
N GLU A 32 -9.72 21.60 42.53
CA GLU A 32 -8.44 21.94 43.17
C GLU A 32 -8.16 21.09 44.40
N SER A 33 -9.17 20.84 45.25
CA SER A 33 -9.03 19.97 46.42
C SER A 33 -8.70 18.53 46.02
N TYR A 34 -9.39 17.96 45.01
CA TYR A 34 -9.11 16.61 44.54
C TYR A 34 -7.73 16.47 43.90
N VAL A 35 -7.23 17.51 43.22
CA VAL A 35 -5.88 17.53 42.64
C VAL A 35 -4.83 17.57 43.74
N ILE A 36 -5.01 18.40 44.77
CA ILE A 36 -4.08 18.47 45.93
C ILE A 36 -4.03 17.13 46.69
N GLU A 37 -5.17 16.47 46.83
CA GLU A 37 -5.28 15.17 47.49
C GLU A 37 -4.84 14.00 46.59
N GLY A 38 -4.62 14.23 45.29
CA GLY A 38 -4.27 13.20 44.32
C GLY A 38 -5.41 12.23 43.98
N ASP A 39 -6.66 12.56 44.29
CA ASP A 39 -7.82 11.71 44.05
C ASP A 39 -8.37 11.87 42.62
N PHE A 40 -7.57 11.41 41.65
CA PHE A 40 -7.93 11.43 40.23
C PHE A 40 -9.07 10.45 39.89
N SER A 41 -9.30 9.43 40.72
CA SER A 41 -10.43 8.50 40.57
C SER A 41 -11.77 9.24 40.74
N CYS A 42 -11.86 10.11 41.74
CA CYS A 42 -13.02 10.97 41.94
C CYS A 42 -13.25 11.95 40.78
N LEU A 43 -12.19 12.55 40.25
CA LEU A 43 -12.27 13.45 39.09
C LEU A 43 -12.76 12.72 37.82
N ALA A 44 -12.18 11.55 37.53
CA ALA A 44 -12.61 10.73 36.40
C ALA A 44 -14.07 10.29 36.54
N ARG A 45 -14.50 9.90 37.74
CA ARG A 45 -15.89 9.54 38.03
C ARG A 45 -16.85 10.71 37.84
N LEU A 46 -16.43 11.92 38.24
CA LEU A 46 -17.21 13.15 38.09
C LEU A 46 -17.44 13.48 36.60
N VAL A 47 -16.37 13.48 35.79
CA VAL A 47 -16.46 13.78 34.36
C VAL A 47 -17.30 12.75 33.61
N THR A 48 -17.05 11.46 33.87
CA THR A 48 -17.77 10.36 33.21
C THR A 48 -19.23 10.29 33.63
N GLY A 49 -19.55 10.60 34.89
CA GLY A 49 -20.91 10.58 35.42
C GLY A 49 -21.78 11.79 35.03
N VAL A 50 -21.21 12.99 35.01
CA VAL A 50 -21.93 14.21 34.61
C VAL A 50 -22.18 14.22 33.10
N SER A 51 -21.27 13.66 32.29
CA SER A 51 -21.40 13.57 30.82
C SER A 51 -21.56 14.90 30.07
N ASN A 52 -21.30 16.03 30.73
CA ASN A 52 -21.21 17.36 30.11
C ASN A 52 -19.74 17.68 29.80
N PHE A 53 -19.21 17.04 28.76
CA PHE A 53 -17.79 17.09 28.43
C PHE A 53 -17.31 18.47 27.96
N TYR A 54 -18.22 19.32 27.46
CA TYR A 54 -17.90 20.70 27.10
C TYR A 54 -17.57 21.53 28.35
N ALA A 55 -18.47 21.52 29.34
CA ALA A 55 -18.29 22.29 30.57
C ALA A 55 -17.15 21.76 31.45
N LEU A 56 -16.89 20.45 31.39
CA LEU A 56 -15.86 19.78 32.21
C LEU A 56 -14.55 19.53 31.45
N ASN A 57 -14.33 20.17 30.30
CA ASN A 57 -13.13 19.96 29.48
C ASN A 57 -11.82 20.29 30.21
N PHE A 58 -11.84 21.24 31.14
CA PHE A 58 -10.67 21.57 31.96
C PHE A 58 -10.26 20.41 32.89
N ILE A 59 -11.22 19.62 33.40
CA ILE A 59 -10.91 18.43 34.22
C ILE A 59 -10.29 17.34 33.35
N LEU A 60 -10.75 17.19 32.10
CA LEU A 60 -10.10 16.28 31.13
C LEU A 60 -8.64 16.69 30.91
N GLY A 61 -8.36 17.98 30.76
CA GLY A 61 -7.00 18.51 30.66
C GLY A 61 -6.14 18.12 31.86
N ILE A 62 -6.62 18.37 33.08
CA ILE A 62 -5.92 18.00 34.31
C ILE A 62 -5.63 16.49 34.36
N LEU A 63 -6.61 15.65 34.03
CA LEU A 63 -6.41 14.19 34.04
C LEU A 63 -5.37 13.75 33.01
N ILE A 64 -5.37 14.35 31.82
CA ILE A 64 -4.42 14.05 30.75
C ILE A 64 -3.00 14.48 31.15
N GLU A 65 -2.84 15.71 31.65
CA GLU A 65 -1.54 16.25 32.09
C GLU A 65 -0.92 15.43 33.24
N ASN A 66 -1.76 14.83 34.09
CA ASN A 66 -1.32 13.96 35.20
C ASN A 66 -1.22 12.46 34.80
N GLY A 67 -1.30 12.12 33.51
CA GLY A 67 -1.12 10.75 33.02
C GLY A 67 -2.25 9.79 33.40
N GLN A 68 -3.44 10.29 33.74
CA GLN A 68 -4.58 9.50 34.23
C GLN A 68 -5.56 9.09 33.10
N LEU A 69 -5.09 9.06 31.85
CA LEU A 69 -5.91 8.74 30.69
C LEU A 69 -6.47 7.31 30.75
N GLU A 70 -5.65 6.33 31.12
CA GLU A 70 -6.09 4.94 31.21
C GLU A 70 -7.19 4.77 32.26
N LEU A 71 -7.01 5.39 33.43
CA LEU A 71 -8.01 5.41 34.49
C LEU A 71 -9.32 6.02 34.00
N LEU A 72 -9.25 7.15 33.29
CA LEU A 72 -10.41 7.83 32.73
C LEU A 72 -11.19 6.91 31.77
N LEU A 73 -10.49 6.23 30.85
CA LEU A 73 -11.09 5.30 29.90
C LEU A 73 -11.73 4.08 30.59
N GLN A 74 -11.05 3.51 31.58
CA GLN A 74 -11.57 2.40 32.39
C GLN A 74 -12.83 2.80 33.18
N LYS A 75 -12.83 3.98 33.81
CA LYS A 75 -13.98 4.49 34.55
C LYS A 75 -15.17 4.76 33.66
N TYR A 76 -14.95 5.22 32.43
CA TYR A 76 -16.02 5.39 31.45
C TYR A 76 -16.63 4.05 31.04
N SER A 77 -15.80 3.03 30.75
CA SER A 77 -16.28 1.69 30.44
C SER A 77 -17.04 1.01 31.59
N ALA A 78 -16.68 1.33 32.84
CA ALA A 78 -17.35 0.84 34.04
C ALA A 78 -18.60 1.64 34.43
N ALA A 79 -18.88 2.77 33.77
CA ALA A 79 -20.03 3.61 34.08
C ALA A 79 -21.35 2.98 33.62
N ASP A 80 -22.44 3.32 34.33
CA ASP A 80 -23.78 2.72 34.18
C ASP A 80 -24.29 2.62 32.73
N PRO A 81 -25.16 1.64 32.42
CA PRO A 81 -25.66 1.37 31.07
C PRO A 81 -26.44 2.54 30.43
N ALA A 82 -26.89 3.52 31.20
CA ALA A 82 -27.48 4.76 30.69
C ALA A 82 -26.47 5.67 29.94
N THR A 83 -25.16 5.50 30.17
CA THR A 83 -24.08 6.16 29.41
C THR A 83 -23.74 5.45 28.10
N GLY A 84 -24.35 4.28 27.83
CA GLY A 84 -24.12 3.45 26.65
C GLY A 84 -24.86 3.89 25.37
N THR A 85 -25.46 5.07 25.33
CA THR A 85 -26.02 5.58 24.06
C THR A 85 -24.88 5.93 23.09
N ALA A 86 -25.06 5.60 21.81
CA ALA A 86 -24.04 5.86 20.79
C ALA A 86 -23.60 7.34 20.73
N GLU A 87 -24.51 8.26 21.05
CA GLU A 87 -24.24 9.70 21.12
C GLU A 87 -23.33 10.08 22.30
N ALA A 88 -23.56 9.50 23.49
CA ALA A 88 -22.73 9.77 24.66
C ALA A 88 -21.30 9.23 24.46
N VAL A 89 -21.16 8.02 23.90
CA VAL A 89 -19.86 7.42 23.55
C VAL A 89 -19.14 8.28 22.53
N ARG A 90 -19.84 8.73 21.47
CA ARG A 90 -19.27 9.65 20.48
C ARG A 90 -18.85 10.98 21.11
N GLY A 91 -19.68 11.55 21.98
CA GLY A 91 -19.40 12.82 22.66
C GLY A 91 -18.16 12.73 23.55
N PHE A 92 -18.05 11.67 24.36
CA PHE A 92 -16.90 11.42 25.21
C PHE A 92 -15.63 11.22 24.38
N ARG A 93 -15.67 10.36 23.37
CA ARG A 93 -14.58 10.12 22.43
C ARG A 93 -14.06 11.42 21.80
N MET A 94 -14.96 12.26 21.31
CA MET A 94 -14.59 13.55 20.70
C MET A 94 -13.98 14.52 21.72
N ALA A 95 -14.49 14.56 22.95
CA ALA A 95 -13.96 15.41 24.00
C ALA A 95 -12.54 14.99 24.42
N VAL A 96 -12.32 13.69 24.65
CA VAL A 96 -10.99 13.16 24.99
C VAL A 96 -9.99 13.42 23.87
N LEU A 97 -10.35 13.17 22.61
CA LEU A 97 -9.46 13.45 21.47
C LEU A 97 -9.17 14.94 21.30
N THR A 98 -10.15 15.81 21.57
CA THR A 98 -9.96 17.27 21.49
C THR A 98 -9.04 17.74 22.61
N ALA A 99 -9.22 17.23 23.83
CA ALA A 99 -8.36 17.52 24.97
C ALA A 99 -6.93 17.02 24.72
N LEU A 100 -6.74 15.78 24.23
CA LEU A 100 -5.41 15.27 23.88
C LEU A 100 -4.70 16.14 22.85
N LYS A 101 -5.41 16.55 21.78
CA LYS A 101 -4.82 17.46 20.78
C LYS A 101 -4.44 18.83 21.33
N HIS A 102 -5.12 19.30 22.38
CA HIS A 102 -4.85 20.61 22.97
C HIS A 102 -3.72 20.56 24.00
N PHE A 103 -3.78 19.61 24.93
CA PHE A 103 -2.87 19.53 26.07
C PHE A 103 -1.63 18.68 25.79
N ASN A 104 -1.72 17.67 24.92
CA ASN A 104 -0.60 16.77 24.62
C ASN A 104 -0.59 16.26 23.16
N PRO A 105 -0.40 17.15 22.16
CA PRO A 105 -0.50 16.79 20.74
C PRO A 105 0.58 15.83 20.24
N HIS A 106 1.70 15.69 20.96
CA HIS A 106 2.85 14.89 20.54
C HIS A 106 2.90 13.50 21.18
N ASP A 107 2.03 13.22 22.15
CA ASP A 107 1.97 11.92 22.80
C ASP A 107 1.17 10.92 21.95
N LEU A 108 1.89 10.27 21.03
CA LEU A 108 1.31 9.28 20.14
C LEU A 108 0.79 8.05 20.92
N ASP A 109 1.32 7.73 22.10
CA ASP A 109 0.89 6.57 22.90
C ASP A 109 -0.46 6.82 23.54
N ALA A 110 -0.71 8.05 24.02
CA ALA A 110 -2.03 8.47 24.47
C ALA A 110 -3.09 8.36 23.35
N PHE A 111 -2.76 8.80 22.12
CA PHE A 111 -3.65 8.61 20.97
C PHE A 111 -3.91 7.13 20.66
N ALA A 112 -2.87 6.29 20.68
CA ALA A 112 -3.01 4.85 20.45
C ALA A 112 -3.95 4.19 21.47
N MET A 113 -3.81 4.56 22.75
CA MET A 113 -4.67 4.07 23.84
C MET A 113 -6.14 4.40 23.58
N VAL A 114 -6.44 5.64 23.19
CA VAL A 114 -7.82 6.07 22.87
C VAL A 114 -8.35 5.38 21.62
N TYR A 115 -7.56 5.29 20.55
CA TYR A 115 -8.00 4.62 19.32
C TYR A 115 -8.30 3.14 19.54
N ASN A 116 -7.48 2.45 20.33
CA ASN A 116 -7.71 1.05 20.68
C ASN A 116 -8.95 0.88 21.58
N HIS A 117 -9.16 1.78 22.56
CA HIS A 117 -10.32 1.73 23.45
C HIS A 117 -11.65 1.86 22.70
N PHE A 118 -11.71 2.71 21.68
CA PHE A 118 -12.91 2.94 20.86
C PHE A 118 -12.95 2.18 19.54
N ASP A 119 -12.07 1.19 19.33
CA ASP A 119 -11.94 0.41 18.07
C ASP A 119 -11.84 1.28 16.80
N MET A 120 -11.07 2.37 16.86
CA MET A 120 -10.89 3.33 15.76
C MET A 120 -9.83 2.85 14.76
N LYS A 121 -10.11 1.75 14.06
CA LYS A 121 -9.14 1.05 13.20
C LYS A 121 -8.49 1.93 12.13
N HIS A 122 -9.26 2.81 11.48
CA HIS A 122 -8.70 3.74 10.49
C HIS A 122 -7.67 4.70 11.10
N ASP A 123 -7.98 5.25 12.28
CA ASP A 123 -7.10 6.18 12.99
C ASP A 123 -5.88 5.45 13.57
N THR A 124 -6.05 4.23 14.09
CA THR A 124 -4.93 3.37 14.53
C THR A 124 -3.96 3.11 13.38
N ALA A 125 -4.45 2.69 12.20
CA ALA A 125 -3.59 2.44 11.05
C ALA A 125 -2.89 3.72 10.55
N SER A 126 -3.60 4.86 10.54
CA SER A 126 -2.99 6.16 10.18
C SER A 126 -1.93 6.62 11.18
N LEU A 127 -2.13 6.32 12.48
CA LEU A 127 -1.16 6.63 13.52
C LEU A 127 0.11 5.79 13.37
N LEU A 128 -0.03 4.50 13.09
CA LEU A 128 1.09 3.60 12.80
C LEU A 128 1.89 4.05 11.58
N GLU A 129 1.23 4.47 10.49
CA GLU A 129 1.92 5.08 9.34
C GLU A 129 2.68 6.36 9.71
N SER A 130 2.12 7.20 10.59
CA SER A 130 2.78 8.41 11.07
C SER A 130 4.02 8.08 11.90
N ARG A 131 3.92 7.09 12.81
CA ARG A 131 5.06 6.58 13.59
C ARG A 131 6.16 6.02 12.70
N SER A 132 5.81 5.23 11.69
CA SER A 132 6.74 4.73 10.67
C SER A 132 7.49 5.87 9.96
N LYS A 133 6.78 6.92 9.53
CA LYS A 133 7.40 8.11 8.91
C LYS A 133 8.33 8.84 9.87
N HIS A 134 7.93 9.00 11.13
CA HIS A 134 8.76 9.64 12.13
C HIS A 134 10.05 8.84 12.39
N SER A 135 9.95 7.51 12.54
CA SER A 135 11.13 6.64 12.65
C SER A 135 12.06 6.76 11.43
N LEU A 136 11.51 6.87 10.22
CA LEU A 136 12.32 7.12 9.02
C LEU A 136 13.02 8.47 9.01
N GLN A 137 12.35 9.52 9.47
CA GLN A 137 12.98 10.84 9.59
C GLN A 137 14.15 10.84 10.59
N LEU A 138 14.00 10.12 11.71
CA LEU A 138 15.10 9.92 12.65
C LEU A 138 16.26 9.18 12.00
N TRP A 139 15.97 8.12 11.24
CA TRP A 139 16.98 7.36 10.50
C TRP A 139 17.78 8.24 9.54
N PHE A 140 17.11 9.09 8.74
CA PHE A 140 17.78 10.02 7.82
C PHE A 140 18.65 11.06 8.55
N GLY A 141 18.29 11.43 9.79
CA GLY A 141 19.02 12.41 10.58
C GLY A 141 20.25 11.85 11.32
N ARG A 142 20.36 10.52 11.50
CA ARG A 142 21.48 9.91 12.24
C ARG A 142 22.74 9.80 11.38
N ARG A 143 23.87 10.24 11.94
CA ARG A 143 25.22 10.10 11.31
C ARG A 143 25.97 8.83 11.71
N ASP A 144 25.58 8.20 12.82
CA ASP A 144 26.27 7.00 13.34
C ASP A 144 25.80 5.73 12.66
N LYS A 145 26.78 4.94 12.17
CA LYS A 145 26.56 3.75 11.35
C LYS A 145 26.12 2.52 12.14
N ASP A 146 26.38 2.47 13.44
CA ASP A 146 26.18 1.26 14.26
C ASP A 146 24.73 1.05 14.74
N HIS A 147 23.88 2.08 14.65
CA HIS A 147 22.46 2.02 15.09
C HIS A 147 21.46 2.32 13.96
N GLN A 148 21.91 2.32 12.69
CA GLN A 148 21.08 2.65 11.54
C GLN A 148 19.89 1.69 11.37
N ASN A 149 19.98 0.44 11.82
CA ASN A 149 18.90 -0.51 11.56
C ASN A 149 17.76 -0.42 12.59
N ALA A 150 17.95 0.15 13.78
CA ALA A 150 16.92 0.16 14.81
C ALA A 150 15.68 0.98 14.38
N ASP A 151 15.91 2.21 13.94
CA ASP A 151 14.83 3.09 13.47
C ASP A 151 14.14 2.52 12.21
N LEU A 152 14.92 1.86 11.33
CA LEU A 152 14.41 1.21 10.12
C LEU A 152 13.52 0.00 10.46
N LEU A 153 13.95 -0.83 11.42
CA LEU A 153 13.20 -1.98 11.93
C LEU A 153 11.94 -1.55 12.67
N ASP A 154 12.00 -0.47 13.46
CA ASP A 154 10.80 0.12 14.09
C ASP A 154 9.81 0.60 13.02
N SER A 155 10.31 1.28 11.98
CA SER A 155 9.46 1.71 10.86
C SER A 155 8.82 0.54 10.12
N MET A 156 9.58 -0.53 9.88
CA MET A 156 9.05 -1.79 9.32
C MET A 156 7.95 -2.38 10.20
N ARG A 157 8.20 -2.50 11.51
CA ARG A 157 7.22 -3.02 12.47
C ARG A 157 5.91 -2.25 12.39
N TYR A 158 5.97 -0.91 12.45
CA TYR A 158 4.76 -0.08 12.37
C TYR A 158 4.00 -0.24 11.05
N LEU A 159 4.68 -0.44 9.91
CA LEU A 159 4.01 -0.68 8.63
C LEU A 159 3.34 -2.05 8.56
N ILE A 160 3.96 -3.08 9.14
CA ILE A 160 3.37 -4.43 9.22
C ILE A 160 2.12 -4.39 10.10
N GLU A 161 2.21 -3.79 11.30
CA GLU A 161 1.06 -3.59 12.19
C GLU A 161 -0.05 -2.78 11.49
N ALA A 162 0.30 -1.73 10.74
CA ALA A 162 -0.68 -0.97 9.97
C ALA A 162 -1.38 -1.82 8.90
N ALA A 163 -0.63 -2.67 8.18
CA ALA A 163 -1.17 -3.58 7.18
C ALA A 163 -2.14 -4.62 7.81
N GLU A 164 -1.80 -5.13 8.99
CA GLU A 164 -2.68 -6.02 9.76
C GLU A 164 -4.00 -5.31 10.10
N VAL A 165 -3.94 -4.08 10.64
CA VAL A 165 -5.14 -3.29 10.93
C VAL A 165 -5.95 -3.01 9.65
N TYR A 166 -5.31 -2.62 8.55
CA TYR A 166 -5.99 -2.36 7.27
C TYR A 166 -6.69 -3.60 6.71
N THR A 167 -6.13 -4.78 6.93
CA THR A 167 -6.74 -6.05 6.53
C THR A 167 -8.05 -6.29 7.27
N THR A 168 -8.14 -5.89 8.55
CA THR A 168 -9.38 -6.05 9.33
C THR A 168 -10.53 -5.13 8.89
N ILE A 169 -10.26 -4.12 8.06
CA ILE A 169 -11.24 -3.15 7.54
C ILE A 169 -11.37 -3.19 6.01
N ASP A 170 -10.88 -4.26 5.38
CA ASP A 170 -10.94 -4.48 3.91
C ASP A 170 -10.35 -3.34 3.07
N ALA A 171 -9.32 -2.65 3.60
CA ALA A 171 -8.64 -1.57 2.91
C ALA A 171 -7.48 -2.09 2.03
N GLY A 172 -7.81 -2.96 1.06
CA GLY A 172 -6.83 -3.74 0.29
C GLY A 172 -5.67 -2.94 -0.33
N GLN A 173 -5.95 -1.78 -0.94
CA GLN A 173 -4.90 -0.94 -1.53
C GLN A 173 -3.93 -0.39 -0.48
N LYS A 174 -4.43 -0.03 0.72
CA LYS A 174 -3.60 0.48 1.80
C LYS A 174 -2.78 -0.65 2.44
N THR A 175 -3.37 -1.83 2.61
CA THR A 175 -2.65 -3.04 3.04
C THR A 175 -1.48 -3.34 2.09
N HIS A 176 -1.76 -3.40 0.78
CA HIS A 176 -0.74 -3.68 -0.23
C HIS A 176 0.39 -2.65 -0.19
N ARG A 177 0.07 -1.36 -0.13
CA ARG A 177 1.06 -0.28 -0.03
C ARG A 177 1.92 -0.36 1.23
N ALA A 178 1.31 -0.68 2.37
CA ALA A 178 2.04 -0.84 3.63
C ALA A 178 3.02 -2.03 3.57
N CYS A 179 2.58 -3.17 3.03
CA CYS A 179 3.43 -4.34 2.80
C CYS A 179 4.58 -4.05 1.82
N ALA A 180 4.30 -3.36 0.72
CA ALA A 180 5.30 -2.99 -0.28
C ALA A 180 6.37 -2.06 0.32
N ARG A 181 5.95 -1.06 1.10
CA ARG A 181 6.87 -0.18 1.84
C ARG A 181 7.71 -0.94 2.87
N SER A 182 7.10 -1.83 3.66
CA SER A 182 7.87 -2.68 4.59
C SER A 182 8.90 -3.55 3.86
N SER A 183 8.55 -4.08 2.70
CA SER A 183 9.46 -4.86 1.87
C SER A 183 10.61 -4.00 1.33
N LEU A 184 10.35 -2.74 0.95
CA LEU A 184 11.38 -1.79 0.52
C LEU A 184 12.39 -1.49 1.65
N LEU A 185 11.91 -1.30 2.88
CA LEU A 185 12.76 -1.14 4.07
C LEU A 185 13.61 -2.39 4.35
N SER A 186 13.08 -3.58 4.08
CA SER A 186 13.84 -4.82 4.19
C SER A 186 15.00 -4.87 3.17
N LEU A 187 14.79 -4.35 1.95
CA LEU A 187 15.85 -4.21 0.95
C LEU A 187 16.89 -3.20 1.41
N GLN A 188 16.49 -2.06 1.98
CA GLN A 188 17.41 -1.07 2.52
C GLN A 188 18.30 -1.64 3.62
N THR A 189 17.76 -2.53 4.46
CA THR A 189 18.54 -3.24 5.50
C THR A 189 19.55 -4.23 4.88
N ARG A 190 19.13 -4.96 3.83
CA ARG A 190 19.93 -6.03 3.22
C ARG A 190 20.99 -5.52 2.24
N ILE A 191 20.70 -4.42 1.54
CA ILE A 191 21.50 -3.85 0.45
C ILE A 191 21.64 -2.34 0.72
N PRO A 192 22.47 -1.94 1.69
CA PRO A 192 22.58 -0.54 2.12
C PRO A 192 23.25 0.37 1.10
N GLU A 193 23.97 -0.18 0.11
CA GLU A 193 24.69 0.57 -0.92
C GLU A 193 23.75 1.27 -1.91
N ILE A 194 22.53 0.75 -2.06
CA ILE A 194 21.51 1.31 -2.94
C ILE A 194 20.55 2.15 -2.07
N PRO A 195 20.29 3.41 -2.42
CA PRO A 195 19.25 4.18 -1.76
C PRO A 195 17.90 3.70 -2.27
N TRP A 196 17.18 2.92 -1.47
CA TRP A 196 15.85 2.40 -1.85
C TRP A 196 14.72 3.34 -1.47
N MET A 197 14.95 4.23 -0.50
CA MET A 197 13.93 5.06 0.15
C MET A 197 13.85 6.47 -0.42
N ASP A 198 12.66 7.09 -0.34
CA ASP A 198 12.36 8.48 -0.73
C ASP A 198 12.87 8.92 -2.11
N LEU A 199 12.92 7.96 -3.04
CA LEU A 199 13.22 8.21 -4.44
C LEU A 199 12.12 8.99 -5.16
N SER A 200 12.52 9.84 -6.10
CA SER A 200 11.61 10.36 -7.12
C SER A 200 11.22 9.26 -8.10
N ASP A 201 10.08 9.40 -8.76
CA ASP A 201 9.59 8.44 -9.77
C ASP A 201 10.66 8.10 -10.82
N THR A 202 11.44 9.09 -11.27
CA THR A 202 12.53 8.89 -12.23
C THR A 202 13.63 8.00 -11.67
N ASN A 203 14.04 8.23 -10.42
CA ASN A 203 15.07 7.43 -9.77
C ASN A 203 14.57 6.02 -9.43
N ALA A 204 13.31 5.90 -9.00
CA ALA A 204 12.66 4.62 -8.75
C ALA A 204 12.57 3.77 -10.04
N ARG A 205 12.19 4.37 -11.17
CA ARG A 205 12.20 3.68 -12.49
C ARG A 205 13.60 3.23 -12.89
N ARG A 206 14.63 4.05 -12.66
CA ARG A 206 16.02 3.67 -12.97
C ARG A 206 16.44 2.46 -12.15
N ILE A 207 16.21 2.51 -10.82
CA ILE A 207 16.52 1.40 -9.93
C ILE A 207 15.73 0.15 -10.32
N LEU A 208 14.44 0.28 -10.66
CA LEU A 208 13.59 -0.81 -11.13
C LEU A 208 14.18 -1.54 -12.35
N VAL A 209 14.65 -0.80 -13.35
CA VAL A 209 15.23 -1.34 -14.60
C VAL A 209 16.61 -1.98 -14.38
N ASP A 210 17.37 -1.47 -13.42
CA ASP A 210 18.73 -1.91 -13.15
C ASP A 210 18.78 -3.23 -12.34
N GLN A 211 17.71 -3.58 -11.62
CA GLN A 211 17.66 -4.78 -10.80
C GLN A 211 17.95 -6.05 -11.60
N SER A 212 18.64 -7.00 -10.99
CA SER A 212 18.92 -8.30 -11.61
C SER A 212 17.89 -9.36 -11.23
N ARG A 213 17.25 -9.22 -10.06
CA ARG A 213 16.29 -10.18 -9.51
C ARG A 213 14.88 -9.65 -9.62
N PHE A 214 13.96 -10.49 -10.09
CA PHE A 214 12.55 -10.11 -10.26
C PHE A 214 11.89 -9.69 -8.95
N GLN A 215 12.17 -10.38 -7.84
CA GLN A 215 11.58 -10.06 -6.53
C GLN A 215 11.96 -8.65 -6.05
N GLU A 216 13.21 -8.23 -6.27
CA GLU A 216 13.69 -6.89 -5.90
C GLU A 216 13.04 -5.83 -6.79
N ALA A 217 12.95 -6.10 -8.10
CA ALA A 217 12.23 -5.24 -9.04
C ALA A 217 10.74 -5.10 -8.66
N LEU A 218 10.09 -6.20 -8.29
CA LEU A 218 8.67 -6.20 -7.91
C LEU A 218 8.43 -5.34 -6.67
N ILE A 219 9.27 -5.47 -5.63
CA ILE A 219 9.16 -4.64 -4.43
C ILE A 219 9.25 -3.15 -4.77
N VAL A 220 10.19 -2.75 -5.64
CA VAL A 220 10.31 -1.36 -6.10
C VAL A 220 9.07 -0.93 -6.88
N ALA A 221 8.60 -1.78 -7.80
CA ALA A 221 7.42 -1.48 -8.60
C ALA A 221 6.17 -1.29 -7.75
N GLU A 222 5.98 -2.10 -6.72
CA GLU A 222 4.84 -2.00 -5.81
C GLU A 222 4.95 -0.82 -4.84
N ALA A 223 6.14 -0.56 -4.28
CA ALA A 223 6.31 0.50 -3.29
C ALA A 223 6.19 1.92 -3.88
N TYR A 224 6.50 2.07 -5.17
CA TYR A 224 6.45 3.33 -5.92
C TYR A 224 5.27 3.44 -6.87
N ASP A 225 4.28 2.54 -6.79
CA ASP A 225 3.10 2.54 -7.67
C ASP A 225 3.46 2.43 -9.19
N LEU A 226 4.61 1.82 -9.51
CA LEU A 226 5.13 1.57 -10.86
C LEU A 226 4.78 0.16 -11.39
N ASN A 227 3.95 -0.61 -10.70
CA ASN A 227 3.52 -1.94 -11.12
C ASN A 227 2.48 -1.89 -12.26
N GLN A 228 2.83 -1.23 -13.36
CA GLN A 228 2.02 -1.07 -14.56
C GLN A 228 2.66 -1.79 -15.76
N PRO A 229 1.88 -2.32 -16.70
CA PRO A 229 2.41 -3.10 -17.83
C PRO A 229 3.44 -2.35 -18.69
N SER A 230 3.27 -1.03 -18.85
CA SER A 230 4.18 -0.18 -19.62
C SER A 230 5.56 -0.03 -18.97
N GLU A 231 5.61 0.02 -17.64
CA GLU A 231 6.87 0.13 -16.88
C GLU A 231 7.68 -1.19 -17.01
N TRP A 232 6.99 -2.33 -16.92
CA TRP A 232 7.60 -3.65 -17.08
C TRP A 232 8.13 -3.93 -18.50
N ALA A 233 7.59 -3.29 -19.54
CA ALA A 233 8.10 -3.42 -20.90
C ALA A 233 9.57 -2.98 -21.00
N LEU A 234 9.92 -1.85 -20.38
CA LEU A 234 11.30 -1.33 -20.37
C LEU A 234 12.23 -2.21 -19.53
N VAL A 235 11.76 -2.72 -18.39
CA VAL A 235 12.51 -3.64 -17.54
C VAL A 235 12.86 -4.91 -18.33
N LEU A 236 11.85 -5.57 -18.89
CA LEU A 236 12.05 -6.78 -19.68
C LEU A 236 12.96 -6.54 -20.88
N TRP A 237 12.83 -5.40 -21.57
CA TRP A 237 13.73 -5.01 -22.66
C TRP A 237 15.19 -4.93 -22.19
N ASN A 238 15.48 -4.21 -21.11
CA ASN A 238 16.83 -4.08 -20.58
C ASN A 238 17.42 -5.44 -20.15
N HIS A 239 16.59 -6.35 -19.63
CA HIS A 239 17.02 -7.71 -19.33
C HIS A 239 17.28 -8.55 -20.58
N MET A 240 16.55 -8.36 -21.67
CA MET A 240 16.79 -9.10 -22.91
C MET A 240 18.18 -8.81 -23.51
N LEU A 241 18.76 -7.66 -23.17
CA LEU A 241 20.13 -7.29 -23.50
C LEU A 241 21.19 -8.04 -22.66
N ARG A 242 20.78 -8.69 -21.57
CA ARG A 242 21.64 -9.37 -20.58
C ARG A 242 21.42 -10.90 -20.64
N PRO A 243 22.24 -11.65 -21.39
CA PRO A 243 22.02 -13.08 -21.66
C PRO A 243 21.96 -13.96 -20.42
N ASP A 244 22.74 -13.65 -19.40
CA ASP A 244 22.91 -14.55 -18.26
C ASP A 244 21.72 -14.54 -17.28
N ILE A 245 20.85 -13.53 -17.36
CA ILE A 245 19.85 -13.24 -16.32
C ILE A 245 18.41 -13.37 -16.84
N ILE A 246 18.19 -13.15 -18.14
CA ILE A 246 16.84 -13.03 -18.71
C ILE A 246 15.96 -14.26 -18.50
N GLU A 247 16.50 -15.47 -18.63
CA GLU A 247 15.67 -16.69 -18.56
C GLU A 247 15.06 -16.88 -17.17
N GLN A 248 15.87 -16.71 -16.13
CA GLN A 248 15.44 -16.78 -14.73
C GLN A 248 14.47 -15.64 -14.42
N PHE A 249 14.81 -14.41 -14.80
CA PHE A 249 13.96 -13.24 -14.55
C PHE A 249 12.56 -13.40 -15.17
N VAL A 250 12.46 -13.86 -16.42
CA VAL A 250 11.17 -14.05 -17.09
C VAL A 250 10.42 -15.25 -16.51
N ALA A 251 11.11 -16.29 -16.02
CA ALA A 251 10.46 -17.40 -15.31
C ALA A 251 9.79 -16.91 -14.02
N ASP A 252 10.51 -16.15 -13.20
CA ASP A 252 10.00 -15.60 -11.95
C ASP A 252 8.89 -14.56 -12.21
N PHE A 253 9.05 -13.73 -13.25
CA PHE A 253 8.03 -12.77 -13.67
C PHE A 253 6.71 -13.46 -13.99
N VAL A 254 6.72 -14.48 -14.87
CA VAL A 254 5.49 -15.14 -15.35
C VAL A 254 4.82 -15.99 -14.26
N ALA A 255 5.57 -16.38 -13.22
CA ALA A 255 5.00 -17.07 -12.06
C ALA A 255 4.12 -16.16 -11.19
N ILE A 256 4.35 -14.84 -11.21
CA ILE A 256 3.70 -13.88 -10.32
C ILE A 256 2.81 -12.88 -11.09
N LEU A 257 3.30 -12.35 -12.22
CA LEU A 257 2.61 -11.35 -13.04
C LEU A 257 2.27 -11.89 -14.44
N PRO A 258 1.09 -11.53 -15.00
CA PRO A 258 0.72 -11.95 -16.34
C PRO A 258 1.49 -11.18 -17.41
N LEU A 259 1.86 -11.87 -18.50
CA LEU A 259 2.35 -11.22 -19.72
C LEU A 259 1.19 -10.54 -20.44
N GLN A 260 0.99 -9.24 -20.18
CA GLN A 260 -0.08 -8.49 -20.82
C GLN A 260 0.22 -8.18 -22.30
N PRO A 261 -0.78 -8.24 -23.20
CA PRO A 261 -0.58 -7.96 -24.62
C PRO A 261 0.00 -6.58 -24.93
N SER A 262 -0.40 -5.54 -24.18
CA SER A 262 0.11 -4.17 -24.32
C SER A 262 1.64 -4.10 -24.13
N MET A 263 2.12 -4.67 -23.02
CA MET A 263 3.54 -4.79 -22.70
C MET A 263 4.32 -5.56 -23.78
N LEU A 264 3.77 -6.69 -24.25
CA LEU A 264 4.39 -7.48 -25.29
C LEU A 264 4.49 -6.72 -26.62
N LEU A 265 3.47 -5.92 -26.97
CA LEU A 265 3.48 -5.10 -28.19
C LEU A 265 4.54 -4.02 -28.12
N ASP A 266 4.75 -3.39 -26.97
CA ASP A 266 5.83 -2.43 -26.77
C ASP A 266 7.21 -3.10 -26.89
N LEU A 267 7.39 -4.29 -26.31
CA LEU A 267 8.60 -5.10 -26.51
C LEU A 267 8.85 -5.44 -27.99
N ALA A 268 7.80 -5.78 -28.74
CA ALA A 268 7.91 -6.05 -30.18
C ALA A 268 8.34 -4.80 -30.97
N ARG A 269 7.86 -3.61 -30.58
CA ARG A 269 8.27 -2.33 -31.16
C ARG A 269 9.73 -2.01 -30.84
N PHE A 270 10.16 -2.19 -29.58
CA PHE A 270 11.55 -2.01 -29.17
C PHE A 270 12.49 -2.95 -29.93
N TYR A 271 12.10 -4.23 -30.07
CA TYR A 271 12.84 -5.19 -30.88
C TYR A 271 12.97 -4.72 -32.33
N ARG A 272 11.86 -4.32 -32.97
CA ARG A 272 11.89 -3.84 -34.36
C ARG A 272 12.76 -2.60 -34.52
N SER A 273 12.64 -1.61 -33.63
CA SER A 273 13.42 -0.38 -33.72
C SER A 273 14.91 -0.66 -33.58
N GLU A 274 15.28 -1.56 -32.66
CA GLU A 274 16.67 -1.93 -32.44
C GLU A 274 17.27 -2.71 -33.62
N VAL A 275 16.50 -3.66 -34.17
CA VAL A 275 16.91 -4.41 -35.37
C VAL A 275 17.00 -3.49 -36.59
N ALA A 276 16.06 -2.55 -36.77
CA ALA A 276 16.10 -1.59 -37.88
C ALA A 276 17.29 -0.63 -37.75
N ALA A 277 17.52 -0.07 -36.56
CA ALA A 277 18.64 0.83 -36.30
C ALA A 277 20.00 0.17 -36.55
N ARG A 278 20.12 -1.13 -36.24
CA ARG A 278 21.37 -1.88 -36.43
C ARG A 278 21.50 -2.58 -37.79
N GLY A 279 20.38 -2.86 -38.46
CA GLY A 279 20.33 -3.40 -39.82
C GLY A 279 20.87 -2.40 -40.86
N ASP A 280 20.66 -1.11 -40.63
CA ASP A 280 21.29 -0.01 -41.40
C ASP A 280 22.77 0.22 -41.03
N GLN A 281 23.24 -0.30 -39.89
CA GLN A 281 24.62 -0.16 -39.40
C GLN A 281 25.55 -1.31 -39.83
N SER A 282 25.33 -1.91 -41.01
CA SER A 282 26.34 -2.79 -41.63
C SER A 282 27.67 -2.05 -41.93
N HIS A 283 27.73 -0.73 -41.72
CA HIS A 283 28.91 0.11 -41.95
C HIS A 283 29.46 0.91 -40.75
N PHE A 284 28.86 0.87 -39.56
CA PHE A 284 29.40 1.62 -38.40
C PHE A 284 29.45 0.77 -37.13
N SER A 285 30.60 0.15 -36.90
CA SER A 285 30.94 -0.65 -35.72
C SER A 285 31.43 0.18 -34.52
N VAL A 286 30.98 1.43 -34.35
CA VAL A 286 31.43 2.26 -33.23
C VAL A 286 30.30 3.23 -32.86
N TRP A 287 30.10 3.44 -31.54
CA TRP A 287 29.15 4.37 -30.90
C TRP A 287 27.72 3.80 -30.80
N LEU A 288 27.24 3.26 -29.67
CA LEU A 288 27.18 3.86 -28.33
C LEU A 288 27.14 2.75 -27.25
N SER A 289 28.16 2.79 -26.37
CA SER A 289 28.38 2.11 -25.08
C SER A 289 29.84 1.63 -25.02
N PRO A 290 30.60 1.92 -23.94
CA PRO A 290 31.95 1.41 -23.79
C PRO A 290 31.87 -0.11 -23.60
N GLY A 291 32.14 -0.87 -24.66
CA GLY A 291 32.08 -2.33 -24.67
C GLY A 291 31.12 -2.90 -25.72
N GLY A 292 31.35 -2.56 -27.00
CA GLY A 292 30.54 -3.00 -28.14
C GLY A 292 30.09 -4.47 -28.01
N LEU A 293 28.77 -4.68 -28.03
CA LEU A 293 28.18 -5.99 -27.83
C LEU A 293 28.55 -6.93 -29.01
N PRO A 294 29.02 -8.17 -28.76
CA PRO A 294 29.57 -9.07 -29.79
C PRO A 294 28.59 -9.38 -30.93
N ALA A 295 29.11 -9.86 -32.07
CA ALA A 295 28.32 -10.34 -33.23
C ALA A 295 27.27 -11.43 -32.87
N GLU A 296 27.39 -12.07 -31.71
CA GLU A 296 26.45 -13.05 -31.19
C GLU A 296 25.20 -12.43 -30.54
N TRP A 297 25.21 -11.13 -30.28
CA TRP A 297 24.13 -10.42 -29.61
C TRP A 297 22.81 -10.47 -30.38
N GLY A 298 22.83 -10.30 -31.71
CA GLY A 298 21.61 -10.40 -32.53
C GLY A 298 20.99 -11.80 -32.49
N LYS A 299 21.82 -12.84 -32.43
CA LYS A 299 21.36 -14.23 -32.25
C LYS A 299 20.76 -14.42 -30.86
N HIS A 300 21.36 -13.83 -29.84
CA HIS A 300 20.87 -13.91 -28.47
C HIS A 300 19.55 -13.16 -28.27
N LEU A 301 19.44 -11.93 -28.77
CA LEU A 301 18.21 -11.15 -28.71
C LEU A 301 17.07 -11.87 -29.44
N GLY A 302 17.35 -12.41 -30.63
CA GLY A 302 16.39 -13.22 -31.38
C GLY A 302 15.95 -14.48 -30.64
N LYS A 303 16.87 -15.19 -29.95
CA LYS A 303 16.55 -16.33 -29.08
C LYS A 303 15.66 -15.92 -27.90
N SER A 304 15.99 -14.81 -27.24
CA SER A 304 15.25 -14.28 -26.10
C SER A 304 13.82 -13.89 -26.51
N PHE A 305 13.66 -13.17 -27.62
CA PHE A 305 12.33 -12.79 -28.13
C PHE A 305 11.53 -14.01 -28.57
N ARG A 306 12.16 -15.01 -29.18
CA ARG A 306 11.52 -16.28 -29.52
C ARG A 306 11.06 -17.06 -28.28
N SER A 307 11.82 -17.02 -27.19
CA SER A 307 11.41 -17.59 -25.90
C SER A 307 10.16 -16.89 -25.36
N LEU A 308 10.11 -15.55 -25.45
CA LEU A 308 8.94 -14.75 -25.08
C LEU A 308 7.71 -15.12 -25.92
N LEU A 309 7.85 -15.20 -27.25
CA LEU A 309 6.76 -15.61 -28.16
C LEU A 309 6.19 -16.99 -27.80
N LYS A 310 7.05 -17.96 -27.46
CA LYS A 310 6.62 -19.30 -27.02
C LYS A 310 5.80 -19.26 -25.72
N ARG A 311 6.13 -18.34 -24.80
CA ARG A 311 5.40 -18.15 -23.53
C ARG A 311 4.06 -17.45 -23.70
N THR A 312 3.86 -16.66 -24.77
CA THR A 312 2.56 -16.08 -25.11
C THR A 312 1.57 -17.16 -25.54
N ARG A 313 0.57 -17.50 -24.71
CA ARG A 313 -0.38 -18.59 -24.99
C ARG A 313 -1.37 -18.28 -26.11
N ASP A 314 -1.83 -17.03 -26.20
CA ASP A 314 -2.77 -16.61 -27.24
C ASP A 314 -2.07 -16.57 -28.61
N LEU A 315 -2.53 -17.43 -29.53
CA LEU A 315 -1.99 -17.56 -30.88
C LEU A 315 -2.18 -16.29 -31.71
N ARG A 316 -3.28 -15.54 -31.54
CA ARG A 316 -3.54 -14.30 -32.29
C ARG A 316 -2.58 -13.21 -31.84
N VAL A 317 -2.38 -13.07 -30.52
CA VAL A 317 -1.39 -12.14 -29.96
C VAL A 317 0.01 -12.55 -30.43
N ARG A 318 0.35 -13.84 -30.41
CA ARG A 318 1.65 -14.32 -30.88
C ARG A 318 1.91 -13.98 -32.35
N ILE A 319 0.91 -14.12 -33.23
CA ILE A 319 1.00 -13.68 -34.65
C ILE A 319 1.23 -12.18 -34.74
N GLN A 320 0.45 -11.39 -34.00
CA GLN A 320 0.57 -9.94 -34.00
C GLN A 320 1.99 -9.51 -33.56
N LEU A 321 2.53 -10.10 -32.49
CA LEU A 321 3.87 -9.82 -31.99
C LEU A 321 4.96 -10.19 -33.01
N ALA A 322 4.88 -11.39 -33.61
CA ALA A 322 5.83 -11.83 -34.63
C ALA A 322 5.79 -10.93 -35.87
N THR A 323 4.59 -10.44 -36.24
CA THR A 323 4.39 -9.51 -37.35
C THR A 323 5.00 -8.13 -37.04
N VAL A 324 4.76 -7.61 -35.83
CA VAL A 324 5.28 -6.30 -35.39
C VAL A 324 6.80 -6.32 -35.23
N ALA A 325 7.35 -7.37 -34.64
CA ALA A 325 8.80 -7.48 -34.40
C ALA A 325 9.61 -7.69 -35.69
N THR A 326 8.99 -8.28 -36.74
CA THR A 326 9.61 -8.68 -38.01
C THR A 326 10.69 -9.77 -37.84
N GLY A 327 10.95 -10.58 -38.89
CA GLY A 327 11.99 -11.63 -38.85
C GLY A 327 11.60 -12.97 -38.19
N PHE A 328 10.30 -13.19 -37.92
CA PHE A 328 9.77 -14.42 -37.31
C PHE A 328 8.66 -15.07 -38.17
N SER A 329 8.85 -15.16 -39.49
CA SER A 329 7.87 -15.75 -40.41
C SER A 329 7.53 -17.20 -40.08
N ASP A 330 8.52 -17.96 -39.61
CA ASP A 330 8.35 -19.34 -39.16
C ASP A 330 7.36 -19.45 -37.98
N VAL A 331 7.36 -18.48 -37.06
CA VAL A 331 6.39 -18.42 -35.95
C VAL A 331 5.00 -18.08 -36.46
N ILE A 332 4.89 -17.16 -37.41
CA ILE A 332 3.61 -16.77 -38.03
C ILE A 332 2.99 -17.97 -38.74
N ASP A 333 3.75 -18.66 -39.58
CA ASP A 333 3.29 -19.86 -40.30
C ASP A 333 2.87 -20.98 -39.36
N MET A 334 3.65 -21.22 -38.29
CA MET A 334 3.28 -22.19 -37.25
C MET A 334 1.95 -21.84 -36.57
N CYS A 335 1.71 -20.57 -36.25
CA CYS A 335 0.48 -20.16 -35.58
C CYS A 335 -0.72 -20.20 -36.51
N ASN A 336 -0.57 -19.78 -37.78
CA ASN A 336 -1.61 -19.88 -38.79
C ASN A 336 -2.02 -21.34 -39.00
N ARG A 337 -1.05 -22.26 -39.16
CA ARG A 337 -1.35 -23.71 -39.23
C ARG A 337 -2.07 -24.26 -38.01
N ALA A 338 -1.83 -23.68 -36.82
CA ALA A 338 -2.51 -24.10 -35.60
C ALA A 338 -3.94 -23.54 -35.51
N LEU A 339 -4.17 -22.32 -36.00
CA LEU A 339 -5.50 -21.69 -36.06
C LEU A 339 -6.37 -22.26 -37.19
N ASP A 340 -5.77 -22.69 -38.29
CA ASP A 340 -6.46 -23.33 -39.43
C ASP A 340 -6.94 -24.75 -39.10
N LYS A 341 -6.52 -25.34 -37.97
CA LYS A 341 -7.06 -26.62 -37.51
C LYS A 341 -8.50 -26.43 -37.05
N VAL A 342 -9.41 -27.00 -37.81
CA VAL A 342 -10.82 -27.16 -37.42
C VAL A 342 -10.88 -27.91 -36.08
N PRO A 343 -11.63 -27.44 -35.07
CA PRO A 343 -11.79 -28.16 -33.80
C PRO A 343 -12.31 -29.57 -34.05
N GLU A 344 -11.76 -30.59 -33.38
CA GLU A 344 -12.28 -31.97 -33.48
C GLU A 344 -13.75 -32.11 -33.01
N THR A 345 -14.24 -31.12 -32.25
CA THR A 345 -15.65 -30.97 -31.82
C THR A 345 -16.54 -30.24 -32.83
N ALA A 346 -15.96 -29.58 -33.84
CA ALA A 346 -16.74 -29.06 -34.95
C ALA A 346 -17.11 -30.25 -35.82
N GLY A 347 -18.36 -30.72 -35.68
CA GLY A 347 -18.94 -31.69 -36.60
C GLY A 347 -18.73 -31.27 -38.06
N PRO A 348 -18.80 -32.20 -39.03
CA PRO A 348 -18.53 -31.91 -40.42
C PRO A 348 -19.32 -30.68 -40.86
N LEU A 349 -18.63 -29.66 -41.40
CA LEU A 349 -19.29 -28.52 -42.03
C LEU A 349 -19.98 -29.05 -43.29
N ILE A 350 -21.23 -29.50 -43.12
CA ILE A 350 -22.07 -29.97 -44.22
C ILE A 350 -22.52 -28.74 -45.00
N LEU A 351 -21.74 -28.41 -46.02
CA LEU A 351 -22.11 -27.46 -47.04
C LEU A 351 -23.23 -28.06 -47.88
N ARG A 352 -24.49 -27.68 -47.62
CA ARG A 352 -25.61 -28.08 -48.48
C ARG A 352 -25.55 -27.25 -49.77
N LYS A 353 -25.41 -27.93 -50.91
CA LYS A 353 -25.44 -27.31 -52.24
C LYS A 353 -26.82 -26.69 -52.47
N GLY A 354 -26.93 -25.36 -52.34
CA GLY A 354 -28.12 -24.63 -52.78
C GLY A 354 -28.22 -24.65 -54.31
N HIS A 355 -29.44 -24.68 -54.85
CA HIS A 355 -29.76 -24.65 -56.29
C HIS A 355 -29.44 -23.26 -56.91
N GLY A 356 -28.19 -22.82 -56.79
CA GLY A 356 -27.72 -21.51 -57.22
C GLY A 356 -26.25 -21.19 -56.89
N GLY A 357 -25.42 -22.18 -56.52
CA GLY A 357 -23.97 -22.01 -56.48
C GLY A 357 -23.37 -21.16 -55.34
N GLY A 358 -24.15 -20.77 -54.33
CA GLY A 358 -23.64 -20.08 -53.13
C GLY A 358 -23.72 -20.96 -51.88
N TYR A 359 -22.65 -20.96 -51.07
CA TYR A 359 -22.61 -21.60 -49.75
C TYR A 359 -23.02 -20.60 -48.66
N LEU A 360 -23.92 -20.99 -47.76
CA LEU A 360 -24.30 -20.22 -46.57
C LEU A 360 -23.88 -20.97 -45.30
N PRO A 361 -23.30 -20.28 -44.29
CA PRO A 361 -23.05 -20.87 -42.99
C PRO A 361 -24.37 -21.01 -42.20
N LEU A 362 -24.56 -22.15 -41.52
CA LEU A 362 -25.66 -22.34 -40.56
C LEU A 362 -25.30 -21.64 -39.25
N MET A 363 -26.23 -20.82 -38.74
CA MET A 363 -26.17 -20.25 -37.38
C MET A 363 -26.26 -21.34 -36.32
#